data_AF-A0AAQ3M8M2-F1
#
_entry.id   AF-A0AAQ3M8M2-F1
#
_cell.length_a   1.000
_cell.length_b   1.000
_cell.length_c   1.000
_cell.angle_alpha   90.00
_cell.angle_beta   90.00
_cell.angle_gamma   90.00
#
_symmetry.space_group_name_H-M   'P 1'
#
loop_
_entity.id
_entity.type
_entity.pdbx_description
1 polymer ?
#
loop_
_entity_poly.entity_id
_entity_poly.type
_entity_poly.pdbx_seq_one_letter_code
_entity_poly.pdbx_strand_id
1 'polypeptide(L)'
;MNSEMPATTPEPQSSSTVGASRLTGRFVPRDLDGEPIPQSQRWNFSTASMSNGKLRSSFVNVLLISSFVGFNASSIGHQFYAYLDSHYGEDFLNMWGVFIVTSVFYWVWAAVFAIPDLTGWPGWLFKYKTQPFVRVDGKQYARIAAIALRNQILVALPMQWLKSVTSAPNPVSPEALPSSLQTFATVVFDIACTEVGFYYIHRAFHSQLLYPLFHKQHHEFTAPVGLASTYCTLTEHVFSNILPNVIGVLLIPHHWSQVCFTFLFLEFGTICTHSGYNIPFMPSNLQHDFHHFAFTENFGPTGLLDQFHATNTKFLKVLNAARERTGGDEEKARKIILANLARIENEENERKTSGTGKE
;
A
#
# COMPACT_ATOMS: atom_id res chain seq x y z
N MET A 1 -8.47 55.82 65.38
CA MET A 1 -8.91 54.41 65.35
C MET A 1 -9.22 54.09 63.89
N ASN A 2 -8.30 53.37 63.23
CA ASN A 2 -8.36 52.68 61.91
C ASN A 2 -8.94 53.46 60.69
N SER A 3 -8.53 53.31 59.43
CA SER A 3 -7.39 52.74 58.70
C SER A 3 -7.71 53.00 57.21
N GLU A 4 -6.74 53.54 56.47
CA GLU A 4 -6.44 53.37 55.02
C GLU A 4 -7.55 53.33 53.94
N MET A 5 -7.59 54.43 53.13
CA MET A 5 -7.31 54.59 51.66
C MET A 5 -7.62 53.48 50.62
N PRO A 6 -7.67 53.78 49.28
CA PRO A 6 -7.83 55.06 48.55
C PRO A 6 -8.83 55.03 47.36
N ALA A 7 -9.04 56.21 46.76
CA ALA A 7 -9.96 56.49 45.66
C ALA A 7 -9.39 56.27 44.24
N THR A 8 -10.32 55.91 43.35
CA THR A 8 -10.27 55.66 41.90
C THR A 8 -10.03 56.90 41.02
N THR A 9 -9.57 56.70 39.77
CA THR A 9 -10.18 57.09 38.45
C THR A 9 -9.13 57.12 37.30
N PRO A 10 -9.46 57.26 35.99
CA PRO A 10 -9.99 56.23 35.07
C PRO A 10 -9.22 56.14 33.70
N GLU A 11 -9.70 55.27 32.80
CA GLU A 11 -9.19 54.90 31.44
C GLU A 11 -8.95 56.05 30.40
N PRO A 12 -8.25 55.76 29.28
CA PRO A 12 -8.97 55.64 28.00
C PRO A 12 -8.50 54.55 26.98
N GLN A 13 -9.39 54.35 26.01
CA GLN A 13 -9.55 53.39 24.90
C GLN A 13 -8.41 53.06 23.91
N SER A 14 -8.49 51.81 23.42
CA SER A 14 -8.25 51.23 22.07
C SER A 14 -7.05 51.66 21.19
N SER A 15 -6.19 50.70 20.84
CA SER A 15 -5.65 50.60 19.48
C SER A 15 -5.47 49.14 19.05
N SER A 16 -5.89 48.88 17.82
CA SER A 16 -5.84 47.62 17.09
C SER A 16 -4.42 47.15 16.84
N THR A 17 -4.09 45.92 17.23
CA THR A 17 -3.01 45.15 16.60
C THR A 17 -3.53 43.77 16.24
N VAL A 18 -3.73 43.58 14.94
CA VAL A 18 -3.95 42.27 14.32
C VAL A 18 -2.69 41.45 14.55
N GLY A 19 -2.70 40.66 15.61
CA GLY A 19 -1.66 39.66 15.88
C GLY A 19 -1.77 38.53 14.87
N ALA A 20 -0.82 38.49 13.93
CA ALA A 20 -0.62 37.37 13.03
C ALA A 20 -0.35 36.08 13.83
N SER A 21 -1.40 35.27 14.07
CA SER A 21 -1.27 33.93 14.62
C SER A 21 -0.66 33.01 13.56
N ARG A 22 0.67 32.84 13.62
CA ARG A 22 1.41 31.78 12.92
C ARG A 22 0.81 30.42 13.30
N LEU A 23 0.08 29.81 12.36
CA LEU A 23 -0.19 28.38 12.35
C LEU A 23 1.11 27.62 12.05
N THR A 24 1.97 27.47 13.04
CA THR A 24 3.15 26.58 12.96
C THR A 24 3.21 25.67 14.19
N GLY A 25 2.10 25.01 14.51
CA GLY A 25 2.15 23.84 15.39
C GLY A 25 2.53 22.63 14.56
N ARG A 26 3.81 22.25 14.55
CA ARG A 26 4.24 20.94 14.01
C ARG A 26 3.47 19.85 14.74
N PHE A 27 2.75 19.00 14.01
CA PHE A 27 2.11 17.81 14.57
C PHE A 27 3.18 16.93 15.27
N VAL A 28 3.00 16.70 16.57
CA VAL A 28 3.81 15.78 17.37
C VAL A 28 2.94 14.56 17.64
N PRO A 29 3.24 13.39 17.04
CA PRO A 29 2.47 12.19 17.28
C PRO A 29 2.58 11.75 18.74
N ARG A 30 1.50 11.17 19.27
CA ARG A 30 1.39 10.69 20.64
C ARG A 30 1.21 9.17 20.64
N ASP A 31 1.68 8.51 21.70
CA ASP A 31 1.48 7.06 21.85
C ASP A 31 0.04 6.71 22.27
N LEU A 32 -0.22 5.43 22.55
CA LEU A 32 -1.55 4.95 22.94
C LEU A 32 -1.99 5.50 24.31
N ASP A 33 -1.05 5.97 25.13
CA ASP A 33 -1.28 6.56 26.44
C ASP A 33 -1.36 8.10 26.37
N GLY A 34 -1.17 8.68 25.18
CA GLY A 34 -1.31 10.11 24.92
C GLY A 34 -0.01 10.90 25.14
N GLU A 35 1.10 10.25 25.40
CA GLU A 35 2.40 10.90 25.62
C GLU A 35 3.04 11.31 24.29
N PRO A 36 3.60 12.54 24.17
CA PRO A 36 4.23 13.02 22.95
C PRO A 36 5.49 12.20 22.64
N ILE A 37 5.52 11.59 21.46
CA ILE A 37 6.60 10.71 21.07
C ILE A 37 7.77 11.56 20.55
N PRO A 38 8.97 11.42 21.17
CA PRO A 38 10.18 12.04 20.68
C PRO A 38 10.36 11.75 19.19
N GLN A 39 10.81 12.73 18.41
CA GLN A 39 10.94 12.55 16.96
C GLN A 39 11.77 11.30 16.62
N SER A 40 12.88 11.09 17.35
CA SER A 40 13.75 9.91 17.34
C SER A 40 13.05 8.55 17.55
N GLN A 41 11.83 8.55 18.09
CA GLN A 41 11.05 7.36 18.44
C GLN A 41 9.75 7.22 17.63
N ARG A 42 9.44 8.12 16.69
CA ARG A 42 8.20 8.06 15.89
C ARG A 42 8.08 6.81 15.01
N TRP A 43 9.21 6.16 14.78
CA TRP A 43 9.34 4.87 14.11
C TRP A 43 9.75 3.73 15.05
N ASN A 44 10.03 4.01 16.33
CA ASN A 44 10.20 2.98 17.34
C ASN A 44 8.83 2.42 17.70
N PHE A 45 8.74 1.11 17.83
CA PHE A 45 7.49 0.39 18.07
C PHE A 45 7.06 0.48 19.53
N SER A 46 5.74 0.50 19.78
CA SER A 46 5.19 0.15 21.10
C SER A 46 5.27 -1.36 21.35
N THR A 47 5.13 -2.20 20.32
CA THR A 47 5.18 -3.67 20.44
C THR A 47 5.60 -4.36 19.15
N ALA A 48 6.01 -5.62 19.29
CA ALA A 48 6.58 -6.44 18.25
C ALA A 48 5.64 -6.79 17.08
N SER A 49 5.95 -6.32 15.86
CA SER A 49 5.32 -6.84 14.65
C SER A 49 5.90 -8.23 14.32
N MET A 50 5.08 -9.28 14.35
CA MET A 50 5.51 -10.64 14.01
C MET A 50 6.07 -10.68 12.59
N SER A 51 7.21 -11.34 12.35
CA SER A 51 7.75 -11.52 11.00
C SER A 51 6.92 -12.53 10.23
N ASN A 52 6.40 -12.09 9.07
CA ASN A 52 6.00 -13.02 8.02
C ASN A 52 7.25 -13.36 7.23
N GLY A 53 7.98 -14.37 7.70
CA GLY A 53 9.02 -14.99 6.89
C GLY A 53 8.43 -15.47 5.57
N LYS A 54 9.27 -15.58 4.52
CA LYS A 54 8.84 -15.95 3.16
C LYS A 54 7.92 -17.17 3.13
N LEU A 55 8.19 -18.17 3.98
CA LEU A 55 7.40 -19.41 4.05
C LEU A 55 5.96 -19.20 4.56
N ARG A 56 5.74 -18.29 5.53
CA ARG A 56 4.40 -18.00 6.07
C ARG A 56 3.55 -17.19 5.10
N SER A 57 4.13 -16.18 4.45
CA SER A 57 3.42 -15.42 3.40
C SER A 57 3.09 -16.30 2.19
N SER A 58 4.00 -17.20 1.81
CA SER A 58 3.73 -18.13 0.71
C SER A 58 2.60 -19.11 1.02
N PHE A 59 2.39 -19.49 2.29
CA PHE A 59 1.31 -20.41 2.65
C PHE A 59 -0.08 -19.86 2.31
N VAL A 60 -0.38 -18.60 2.66
CA VAL A 60 -1.68 -18.00 2.31
C VAL A 60 -1.84 -17.84 0.82
N ASN A 61 -0.78 -17.45 0.10
CA ASN A 61 -0.84 -17.37 -1.36
C ASN A 61 -1.15 -18.75 -1.98
N VAL A 62 -0.46 -19.80 -1.53
CA VAL A 62 -0.73 -21.18 -1.98
C VAL A 62 -2.17 -21.60 -1.63
N LEU A 63 -2.66 -21.26 -0.45
CA LEU A 63 -4.02 -21.58 -0.03
C LEU A 63 -5.06 -20.87 -0.91
N LEU A 64 -4.88 -19.58 -1.19
CA LEU A 64 -5.78 -18.80 -2.04
C LEU A 64 -5.80 -19.35 -3.47
N ILE A 65 -4.63 -19.60 -4.06
CA ILE A 65 -4.51 -20.16 -5.40
C ILE A 65 -5.12 -21.56 -5.46
N SER A 66 -4.83 -22.41 -4.47
CA SER A 66 -5.38 -23.78 -4.41
C SER A 66 -6.90 -23.78 -4.23
N SER A 67 -7.43 -22.85 -3.43
CA SER A 67 -8.87 -22.68 -3.23
C SER A 67 -9.57 -22.22 -4.51
N PHE A 68 -8.95 -21.30 -5.26
CA PHE A 68 -9.46 -20.85 -6.55
C PHE A 68 -9.44 -21.98 -7.60
N VAL A 69 -8.33 -22.71 -7.70
CA VAL A 69 -8.21 -23.88 -8.59
C VAL A 69 -9.25 -24.95 -8.22
N GLY A 70 -9.42 -25.22 -6.93
CA GLY A 70 -10.42 -26.17 -6.43
C GLY A 70 -11.85 -25.72 -6.71
N PHE A 71 -12.15 -24.43 -6.54
CA PHE A 71 -13.46 -23.86 -6.87
C PHE A 71 -13.77 -24.00 -8.36
N ASN A 72 -12.82 -23.64 -9.23
CA ASN A 72 -12.99 -23.78 -10.69
C ASN A 72 -13.20 -25.24 -11.13
N ALA A 73 -12.59 -26.21 -10.46
CA ALA A 73 -12.78 -27.63 -10.76
C ALA A 73 -14.05 -28.24 -10.15
N SER A 74 -14.78 -27.49 -9.31
CA SER A 74 -15.94 -27.99 -8.57
C SER A 74 -17.25 -27.80 -9.33
N SER A 75 -18.23 -28.66 -9.07
CA SER A 75 -19.59 -28.50 -9.59
C SER A 75 -20.23 -27.17 -9.17
N ILE A 76 -19.91 -26.67 -7.97
CA ILE A 76 -20.39 -25.37 -7.47
C ILE A 76 -19.86 -24.24 -8.35
N GLY A 77 -18.55 -24.26 -8.66
CA GLY A 77 -17.94 -23.29 -9.57
C GLY A 77 -18.57 -23.33 -10.95
N HIS A 78 -18.74 -24.53 -11.51
CA HIS A 78 -19.38 -24.69 -12.82
C HIS A 78 -20.82 -24.16 -12.86
N GLN A 79 -21.63 -24.47 -11.83
CA GLN A 79 -23.00 -23.95 -11.72
C GLN A 79 -23.03 -22.44 -11.57
N PHE A 80 -22.09 -21.89 -10.80
CA PHE A 80 -21.96 -20.44 -10.62
C PHE A 80 -21.64 -19.74 -11.93
N TYR A 81 -20.69 -20.26 -12.72
CA TYR A 81 -20.33 -19.69 -14.00
C TYR A 81 -21.43 -19.84 -15.05
N ALA A 82 -22.14 -20.98 -15.09
CA ALA A 82 -23.32 -21.15 -15.94
C ALA A 82 -24.43 -20.14 -15.60
N TYR A 83 -24.65 -19.87 -14.31
CA TYR A 83 -25.59 -18.86 -13.86
C TYR A 83 -25.17 -17.45 -14.29
N LEU A 84 -23.90 -17.10 -14.10
CA LEU A 84 -23.38 -15.79 -14.49
C LEU A 84 -23.52 -15.56 -16.00
N ASP A 85 -23.09 -16.55 -16.79
CA ASP A 85 -23.14 -16.48 -18.25
C ASP A 85 -24.59 -16.36 -18.77
N SER A 86 -25.49 -17.23 -18.30
CA SER A 86 -26.89 -17.20 -18.74
C SER A 86 -27.69 -15.99 -18.27
N HIS A 87 -27.35 -15.40 -17.12
CA HIS A 87 -28.13 -14.29 -16.54
C HIS A 87 -27.61 -12.91 -16.96
N TYR A 88 -26.30 -12.74 -17.08
CA TYR A 88 -25.68 -11.43 -17.36
C TYR A 88 -25.01 -11.35 -18.72
N GLY A 89 -24.52 -12.46 -19.26
CA GLY A 89 -23.77 -12.52 -20.52
C GLY A 89 -22.32 -12.02 -20.39
N GLU A 90 -21.48 -12.47 -21.33
CA GLU A 90 -20.04 -12.24 -21.29
C GLU A 90 -19.66 -10.77 -21.40
N ASP A 91 -20.34 -9.98 -22.25
CA ASP A 91 -20.03 -8.56 -22.45
C ASP A 91 -20.24 -7.73 -21.17
N PHE A 92 -21.37 -7.94 -20.49
CA PHE A 92 -21.66 -7.27 -19.24
C PHE A 92 -20.67 -7.65 -18.16
N LEU A 93 -20.35 -8.95 -18.03
CA LEU A 93 -19.43 -9.43 -17.00
C LEU A 93 -18.00 -8.97 -17.26
N ASN A 94 -17.56 -8.95 -18.51
CA ASN A 94 -16.25 -8.45 -18.87
C ASN A 94 -16.13 -6.95 -18.61
N MET A 95 -17.14 -6.15 -18.92
CA MET A 95 -17.10 -4.70 -18.67
C MET A 95 -17.36 -4.37 -17.20
N TRP A 96 -18.59 -4.63 -16.74
CA TRP A 96 -19.08 -4.22 -15.42
C TRP A 96 -18.73 -5.23 -14.33
N GLY A 97 -18.80 -6.53 -14.63
CA GLY A 97 -18.48 -7.57 -13.65
C GLY A 97 -17.06 -7.44 -13.10
N VAL A 98 -16.06 -7.34 -13.98
CA VAL A 98 -14.65 -7.14 -13.58
C VAL A 98 -14.50 -5.84 -12.79
N PHE A 99 -15.00 -4.71 -13.32
CA PHE A 99 -14.85 -3.40 -12.69
C PHE A 99 -15.50 -3.33 -11.29
N ILE A 100 -16.72 -3.85 -11.15
CA ILE A 100 -17.45 -3.83 -9.87
C ILE A 100 -16.75 -4.72 -8.86
N VAL A 101 -16.37 -5.95 -9.25
CA VAL A 101 -15.73 -6.90 -8.32
C VAL A 101 -14.41 -6.35 -7.80
N THR A 102 -13.54 -5.83 -8.67
CA THR A 102 -12.25 -5.25 -8.24
C THR A 102 -12.47 -3.98 -7.43
N SER A 103 -13.37 -3.09 -7.86
CA SER A 103 -13.63 -1.83 -7.12
C SER A 103 -14.19 -2.08 -5.72
N VAL A 104 -15.17 -2.96 -5.57
CA VAL A 104 -15.74 -3.30 -4.27
C VAL A 104 -14.67 -3.93 -3.38
N PHE A 105 -13.87 -4.85 -3.92
CA PHE A 105 -12.80 -5.50 -3.18
C PHE A 105 -11.76 -4.49 -2.67
N TYR A 106 -11.31 -3.58 -3.54
CA TYR A 106 -10.39 -2.49 -3.20
C TYR A 106 -10.89 -1.68 -2.01
N TRP A 107 -12.11 -1.15 -2.10
CA TRP A 107 -12.67 -0.27 -1.09
C TRP A 107 -12.94 -1.00 0.23
N VAL A 108 -13.39 -2.26 0.16
CA VAL A 108 -13.61 -3.09 1.35
C VAL A 108 -12.30 -3.33 2.09
N TRP A 109 -11.25 -3.80 1.41
CA TRP A 109 -9.97 -4.09 2.07
C TRP A 109 -9.22 -2.83 2.49
N ALA A 110 -9.31 -1.76 1.72
CA ALA A 110 -8.79 -0.46 2.15
C ALA A 110 -9.51 0.04 3.41
N ALA A 111 -10.84 -0.14 3.50
CA ALA A 111 -11.61 0.21 4.69
C ALA A 111 -11.22 -0.64 5.91
N VAL A 112 -10.97 -1.95 5.74
CA VAL A 112 -10.49 -2.84 6.82
C VAL A 112 -9.23 -2.28 7.48
N PHE A 113 -8.28 -1.74 6.70
CA PHE A 113 -7.07 -1.10 7.25
C PHE A 113 -7.28 0.36 7.68
N ALA A 114 -8.22 1.08 7.07
CA ALA A 114 -8.53 2.47 7.44
C ALA A 114 -9.24 2.57 8.80
N ILE A 115 -10.09 1.60 9.16
CA ILE A 115 -10.81 1.57 10.47
C ILE A 115 -9.84 1.70 11.64
N PRO A 116 -8.82 0.82 11.81
CA PRO A 116 -7.87 0.95 12.90
C PRO A 116 -7.03 2.22 12.76
N ASP A 117 -6.57 2.60 11.56
CA ASP A 117 -5.77 3.81 11.36
C ASP A 117 -6.50 5.10 11.82
N LEU A 118 -7.80 5.22 11.53
CA LEU A 118 -8.62 6.39 11.85
C LEU A 118 -9.18 6.37 13.28
N THR A 119 -9.54 5.21 13.80
CA THR A 119 -10.26 5.09 15.09
C THR A 119 -9.36 4.64 16.25
N GLY A 120 -8.19 4.05 15.95
CA GLY A 120 -7.37 3.36 16.94
C GLY A 120 -7.91 1.98 17.36
N TRP A 121 -9.06 1.54 16.83
CA TRP A 121 -9.69 0.26 17.16
C TRP A 121 -9.74 -0.68 15.94
N PRO A 122 -9.47 -1.99 16.11
CA PRO A 122 -9.14 -2.66 17.36
C PRO A 122 -7.67 -2.50 17.74
N GLY A 123 -7.41 -2.07 18.98
CA GLY A 123 -6.06 -1.73 19.46
C GLY A 123 -5.04 -2.87 19.36
N TRP A 124 -5.48 -4.14 19.44
CA TRP A 124 -4.59 -5.30 19.31
C TRP A 124 -3.92 -5.40 17.94
N LEU A 125 -4.47 -4.77 16.89
CA LEU A 125 -3.92 -4.82 15.54
C LEU A 125 -2.64 -3.97 15.42
N PHE A 126 -2.50 -2.94 16.25
CA PHE A 126 -1.35 -2.02 16.22
C PHE A 126 -0.02 -2.68 16.56
N LYS A 127 -0.04 -3.84 17.23
CA LYS A 127 1.18 -4.65 17.42
C LYS A 127 1.78 -5.12 16.10
N TYR A 128 0.99 -5.20 15.03
CA TYR A 128 1.45 -5.59 13.70
C TYR A 128 1.77 -4.38 12.81
N LYS A 129 1.51 -3.15 13.23
CA LYS A 129 1.73 -1.95 12.41
C LYS A 129 3.22 -1.58 12.42
N THR A 130 3.79 -1.32 11.23
CA THR A 130 5.20 -0.91 11.06
C THR A 130 5.48 0.45 11.72
N GLN A 131 4.52 1.38 11.66
CA GLN A 131 4.62 2.70 12.26
C GLN A 131 3.31 3.01 13.03
N PRO A 132 3.12 2.50 14.25
CA PRO A 132 1.86 2.65 14.97
C PRO A 132 1.56 4.11 15.38
N PHE A 133 2.59 4.95 15.34
CA PHE A 133 2.59 6.29 15.90
C PHE A 133 2.58 7.40 14.85
N VAL A 134 3.02 7.14 13.62
CA VAL A 134 2.85 8.11 12.53
C VAL A 134 1.52 7.79 11.85
N ARG A 135 0.53 8.64 12.09
CA ARG A 135 -0.81 8.48 11.50
C ARG A 135 -1.13 9.64 10.59
N VAL A 136 -1.83 9.29 9.52
CA VAL A 136 -2.44 10.22 8.58
C VAL A 136 -3.75 10.69 9.19
N ASP A 137 -3.97 12.00 9.24
CA ASP A 137 -5.22 12.54 9.81
C ASP A 137 -6.42 12.29 8.87
N GLY A 138 -7.64 12.53 9.39
CA GLY A 138 -8.86 12.29 8.61
C GLY A 138 -8.95 13.12 7.31
N LYS A 139 -8.36 14.33 7.27
CA LYS A 139 -8.37 15.17 6.06
C LYS A 139 -7.44 14.61 5.00
N GLN A 140 -6.26 14.16 5.40
CA GLN A 140 -5.31 13.52 4.52
C GLN A 140 -5.86 12.17 4.02
N TYR A 141 -6.53 11.38 4.88
CA TYR A 141 -7.22 10.15 4.46
C TYR A 141 -8.31 10.43 3.43
N ALA A 142 -9.13 11.48 3.63
CA ALA A 142 -10.11 11.90 2.66
C ALA A 142 -9.48 12.33 1.32
N ARG A 143 -8.31 13.00 1.36
CA ARG A 143 -7.54 13.34 0.15
C ARG A 143 -7.03 12.08 -0.56
N ILE A 144 -6.51 11.11 0.18
CA ILE A 144 -6.07 9.82 -0.37
C ILE A 144 -7.24 9.13 -1.05
N ALA A 145 -8.39 9.03 -0.37
CA ALA A 145 -9.61 8.44 -0.91
C ALA A 145 -10.11 9.16 -2.17
N ALA A 146 -10.12 10.50 -2.17
CA ALA A 146 -10.56 11.28 -3.33
C ALA A 146 -9.66 11.05 -4.55
N ILE A 147 -8.34 10.95 -4.35
CA ILE A 147 -7.39 10.66 -5.44
C ILE A 147 -7.49 9.20 -5.91
N ALA A 148 -7.68 8.25 -5.00
CA ALA A 148 -7.94 6.86 -5.34
C ALA A 148 -9.21 6.72 -6.19
N LEU A 149 -10.31 7.38 -5.79
CA LEU A 149 -11.56 7.41 -6.54
C LEU A 149 -11.38 8.09 -7.91
N ARG A 150 -10.65 9.21 -7.97
CA ARG A 150 -10.29 9.86 -9.24
C ARG A 150 -9.57 8.90 -10.17
N ASN A 151 -8.57 8.18 -9.67
CA ASN A 151 -7.80 7.23 -10.47
C ASN A 151 -8.68 6.05 -10.93
N GLN A 152 -9.56 5.56 -10.07
CA GLN A 152 -10.53 4.53 -10.43
C GLN A 152 -11.49 4.97 -11.54
N ILE A 153 -12.07 6.17 -11.45
CA ILE A 153 -13.06 6.66 -12.41
C ILE A 153 -12.43 7.20 -13.70
N LEU A 154 -11.30 7.90 -13.63
CA LEU A 154 -10.68 8.54 -14.81
C LEU A 154 -9.67 7.66 -15.52
N VAL A 155 -9.25 6.54 -14.92
CA VAL A 155 -8.27 5.63 -15.51
C VAL A 155 -8.77 4.19 -15.51
N ALA A 156 -9.04 3.58 -14.35
CA ALA A 156 -9.40 2.15 -14.32
C ALA A 156 -10.69 1.86 -15.11
N LEU A 157 -11.74 2.67 -14.94
CA LEU A 157 -13.00 2.49 -15.67
C LEU A 157 -12.84 2.71 -17.19
N PRO A 158 -12.22 3.79 -17.70
CA PRO A 158 -11.95 3.95 -19.13
C PRO A 158 -11.06 2.85 -19.72
N MET A 159 -10.06 2.38 -18.98
CA MET A 159 -9.20 1.27 -19.42
C MET A 159 -9.99 -0.04 -19.50
N GLN A 160 -10.89 -0.31 -18.55
CA GLN A 160 -11.77 -1.47 -18.59
C GLN A 160 -12.74 -1.39 -19.78
N TRP A 161 -13.33 -0.21 -20.00
CA TRP A 161 -14.17 0.05 -21.16
C TRP A 161 -13.42 -0.15 -22.46
N LEU A 162 -12.21 0.42 -22.59
CA LEU A 162 -11.36 0.26 -23.75
C LEU A 162 -11.11 -1.23 -24.04
N LYS A 163 -10.68 -1.99 -23.02
CA LYS A 163 -10.49 -3.44 -23.13
C LYS A 163 -11.75 -4.15 -23.62
N SER A 164 -12.93 -3.76 -23.11
CA SER A 164 -14.21 -4.38 -23.51
C SER A 164 -14.61 -4.11 -24.96
N VAL A 165 -14.18 -2.98 -25.55
CA VAL A 165 -14.52 -2.63 -26.94
C VAL A 165 -13.43 -2.97 -27.95
N THR A 166 -12.17 -3.14 -27.51
CA THR A 166 -11.04 -3.46 -28.41
C THR A 166 -10.66 -4.93 -28.44
N SER A 167 -11.19 -5.74 -27.52
CA SER A 167 -10.80 -7.14 -27.38
C SER A 167 -12.04 -8.03 -27.23
N ALA A 168 -11.94 -9.27 -27.70
CA ALA A 168 -12.99 -10.25 -27.45
C ALA A 168 -13.21 -10.42 -25.94
N PRO A 169 -14.46 -10.61 -25.49
CA PRO A 169 -14.74 -10.90 -24.09
C PRO A 169 -14.03 -12.20 -23.68
N ASN A 170 -13.55 -12.22 -22.43
CA ASN A 170 -13.10 -13.47 -21.83
C ASN A 170 -14.32 -14.36 -21.60
N PRO A 171 -14.26 -15.65 -21.98
CA PRO A 171 -15.41 -16.52 -21.83
C PRO A 171 -15.78 -16.70 -20.36
N VAL A 172 -17.08 -16.86 -20.12
CA VAL A 172 -17.66 -17.05 -18.77
C VAL A 172 -18.23 -18.46 -18.59
N SER A 173 -18.60 -19.12 -19.69
CA SER A 173 -19.20 -20.45 -19.64
C SER A 173 -18.28 -21.49 -18.98
N PRO A 174 -18.83 -22.45 -18.21
CA PRO A 174 -18.04 -23.47 -17.56
C PRO A 174 -17.30 -24.40 -18.55
N GLU A 175 -17.79 -24.54 -19.78
CA GLU A 175 -17.13 -25.31 -20.84
C GLU A 175 -15.79 -24.71 -21.28
N ALA A 176 -15.63 -23.38 -21.11
CA ALA A 176 -14.41 -22.67 -21.42
C ALA A 176 -13.40 -22.66 -20.27
N LEU A 177 -13.72 -23.26 -19.11
CA LEU A 177 -12.79 -23.33 -17.99
C LEU A 177 -11.54 -24.15 -18.36
N PRO A 178 -10.35 -23.62 -18.10
CA PRO A 178 -9.13 -24.40 -18.26
C PRO A 178 -9.01 -25.48 -17.19
N SER A 179 -8.17 -26.47 -17.45
CA SER A 179 -7.81 -27.47 -16.45
C SER A 179 -7.18 -26.84 -15.20
N SER A 180 -7.14 -27.57 -14.09
CA SER A 180 -6.52 -27.10 -12.84
C SER A 180 -5.04 -26.75 -13.00
N LEU A 181 -4.29 -27.54 -13.78
CA LEU A 181 -2.88 -27.26 -14.05
C LEU A 181 -2.70 -25.99 -14.89
N GLN A 182 -3.53 -25.80 -15.92
CA GLN A 182 -3.52 -24.58 -16.72
C GLN A 182 -3.92 -23.36 -15.87
N THR A 183 -4.95 -23.49 -15.02
CA THR A 183 -5.36 -22.42 -14.10
C THR A 183 -4.21 -21.98 -13.21
N PHE A 184 -3.51 -22.94 -12.58
CA PHE A 184 -2.34 -22.66 -11.75
C PHE A 184 -1.21 -22.01 -12.56
N ALA A 185 -0.89 -22.55 -13.73
CA ALA A 185 0.16 -22.02 -14.59
C ALA A 185 -0.13 -20.58 -15.06
N THR A 186 -1.38 -20.28 -15.40
CA THR A 186 -1.84 -18.93 -15.75
C THR A 186 -1.59 -17.94 -14.60
N VAL A 187 -1.96 -18.29 -13.37
CA VAL A 187 -1.72 -17.42 -12.20
C VAL A 187 -0.22 -17.18 -11.99
N VAL A 188 0.61 -18.21 -12.10
CA VAL A 188 2.08 -18.05 -11.97
C VAL A 188 2.64 -17.18 -13.10
N PHE A 189 2.13 -17.34 -14.31
CA PHE A 189 2.50 -16.52 -15.46
C PHE A 189 2.13 -15.04 -15.24
N ASP A 190 0.92 -14.76 -14.75
CA ASP A 190 0.47 -13.39 -14.47
C ASP A 190 1.31 -12.71 -13.38
N ILE A 191 1.69 -13.45 -12.33
CA ILE A 191 2.61 -12.95 -11.30
C ILE A 191 3.98 -12.61 -11.90
N ALA A 192 4.49 -13.46 -12.81
CA ALA A 192 5.77 -13.20 -13.49
C ALA A 192 5.68 -11.99 -14.43
N CYS A 193 4.59 -11.85 -15.19
CA CYS A 193 4.33 -10.68 -16.02
C CYS A 193 4.26 -9.39 -15.18
N THR A 194 3.58 -9.46 -14.04
CA THR A 194 3.48 -8.34 -13.09
C THR A 194 4.84 -7.97 -12.51
N GLU A 195 5.65 -8.95 -12.08
CA GLU A 195 7.02 -8.71 -11.60
C GLU A 195 7.86 -7.99 -12.66
N VAL A 196 7.83 -8.46 -13.91
CA VAL A 196 8.58 -7.86 -15.02
C VAL A 196 8.10 -6.45 -15.30
N GLY A 197 6.80 -6.27 -15.55
CA GLY A 197 6.22 -4.99 -15.90
C GLY A 197 6.42 -3.94 -14.80
N PHE A 198 6.11 -4.30 -13.56
CA PHE A 198 6.18 -3.38 -12.43
C PHE A 198 7.62 -2.99 -12.15
N TYR A 199 8.55 -3.94 -12.09
CA TYR A 199 9.96 -3.66 -11.80
C TYR A 199 10.56 -2.61 -12.75
N TYR A 200 10.40 -2.79 -14.07
CA TYR A 200 11.01 -1.89 -15.04
C TYR A 200 10.34 -0.51 -15.06
N ILE A 201 9.01 -0.46 -14.97
CA ILE A 201 8.28 0.81 -14.97
C ILE A 201 8.56 1.58 -13.68
N HIS A 202 8.48 0.91 -12.54
CA HIS A 202 8.74 1.52 -11.23
C HIS A 202 10.17 2.05 -11.14
N ARG A 203 11.16 1.26 -11.57
CA ARG A 203 12.56 1.70 -11.64
C ARG A 203 12.75 2.89 -12.59
N ALA A 204 12.07 2.91 -13.74
CA ALA A 204 12.13 4.04 -14.65
C ALA A 204 11.49 5.30 -14.04
N PHE A 205 10.39 5.15 -13.30
CA PHE A 205 9.72 6.24 -12.60
C PHE A 205 10.52 6.80 -11.43
N HIS A 206 11.51 6.05 -10.92
CA HIS A 206 12.52 6.56 -9.99
C HIS A 206 13.70 7.29 -10.65
N SER A 207 13.70 7.45 -11.98
CA SER A 207 14.71 8.27 -12.66
C SER A 207 14.55 9.76 -12.31
N GLN A 208 15.65 10.51 -12.41
CA GLN A 208 15.68 11.95 -12.12
C GLN A 208 14.63 12.76 -12.89
N LEU A 209 14.28 12.32 -14.11
CA LEU A 209 13.31 13.00 -14.96
C LEU A 209 11.87 12.64 -14.61
N LEU A 210 11.57 11.36 -14.40
CA LEU A 210 10.19 10.88 -14.25
C LEU A 210 9.69 10.96 -12.81
N TYR A 211 10.58 10.83 -11.82
CA TYR A 211 10.22 10.88 -10.40
C TYR A 211 9.47 12.15 -10.02
N PRO A 212 10.01 13.37 -10.25
CA PRO A 212 9.32 14.59 -9.85
C PRO A 212 7.99 14.80 -10.59
N LEU A 213 7.81 14.20 -11.77
CA LEU A 213 6.63 14.36 -12.60
C LEU A 213 5.50 13.40 -12.21
N PHE A 214 5.84 12.12 -12.00
CA PHE A 214 4.83 11.07 -11.93
C PHE A 214 4.78 10.37 -10.59
N HIS A 215 5.94 10.12 -9.95
CA HIS A 215 6.04 9.19 -8.82
C HIS A 215 6.27 9.85 -7.46
N LYS A 216 6.68 11.12 -7.43
CA LYS A 216 6.85 11.88 -6.18
C LYS A 216 5.57 11.96 -5.34
N GLN A 217 4.40 11.98 -5.98
CA GLN A 217 3.11 11.98 -5.27
C GLN A 217 2.90 10.68 -4.48
N HIS A 218 3.30 9.53 -5.05
CA HIS A 218 3.17 8.23 -4.40
C HIS A 218 3.97 8.16 -3.08
N HIS A 219 5.15 8.77 -3.07
CA HIS A 219 6.03 8.86 -1.90
C HIS A 219 5.71 10.06 -0.97
N GLU A 220 4.57 10.74 -1.14
CA GLU A 220 4.22 11.93 -0.33
C GLU A 220 3.99 11.57 1.15
N PHE A 221 3.41 10.40 1.42
CA PHE A 221 3.09 9.96 2.77
C PHE A 221 4.13 8.98 3.29
N THR A 222 4.81 9.35 4.36
CA THR A 222 5.76 8.45 5.05
C THR A 222 5.06 7.43 5.94
N ALA A 223 3.85 7.75 6.40
CA ALA A 223 2.98 6.82 7.13
C ALA A 223 2.35 5.80 6.17
N PRO A 224 2.48 4.49 6.43
CA PRO A 224 1.93 3.48 5.55
C PRO A 224 0.41 3.44 5.68
N VAL A 225 -0.27 3.55 4.55
CA VAL A 225 -1.74 3.56 4.40
C VAL A 225 -2.13 2.65 3.25
N GLY A 226 -2.96 1.63 3.52
CA GLY A 226 -3.34 0.64 2.49
C GLY A 226 -4.06 1.25 1.30
N LEU A 227 -4.92 2.24 1.56
CA LEU A 227 -5.63 3.02 0.53
C LEU A 227 -4.66 3.83 -0.35
N ALA A 228 -3.47 4.19 0.16
CA ALA A 228 -2.49 4.96 -0.59
C ALA A 228 -1.79 4.15 -1.70
N SER A 229 -2.04 2.84 -1.80
CA SER A 229 -1.60 1.99 -2.92
C SER A 229 -1.98 2.56 -4.30
N THR A 230 -3.08 3.31 -4.40
CA THR A 230 -3.49 3.99 -5.65
C THR A 230 -3.41 5.51 -5.55
N TYR A 231 -2.78 6.05 -4.49
CA TYR A 231 -2.50 7.47 -4.35
C TYR A 231 -1.33 7.89 -5.24
N CYS A 232 -1.63 8.15 -6.50
CA CYS A 232 -0.62 8.47 -7.49
C CYS A 232 -1.14 9.44 -8.56
N THR A 233 -0.27 9.85 -9.48
CA THR A 233 -0.71 10.59 -10.68
C THR A 233 -1.53 9.67 -11.60
N LEU A 234 -2.30 10.24 -12.54
CA LEU A 234 -3.04 9.46 -13.53
C LEU A 234 -2.09 8.61 -14.39
N THR A 235 -0.99 9.22 -14.84
CA THR A 235 0.07 8.55 -15.61
C THR A 235 0.63 7.38 -14.85
N GLU A 236 0.96 7.57 -13.56
CA GLU A 236 1.46 6.48 -12.75
C GLU A 236 0.42 5.38 -12.55
N HIS A 237 -0.86 5.73 -12.40
CA HIS A 237 -1.91 4.72 -12.28
C HIS A 237 -2.02 3.85 -13.55
N VAL A 238 -1.93 4.46 -14.74
CA VAL A 238 -1.90 3.71 -16.01
C VAL A 238 -0.71 2.75 -16.05
N PHE A 239 0.50 3.26 -15.83
CA PHE A 239 1.72 2.53 -16.14
C PHE A 239 2.22 1.65 -15.00
N SER A 240 2.11 2.05 -13.74
CA SER A 240 2.57 1.24 -12.61
C SER A 240 1.48 0.33 -12.06
N ASN A 241 0.24 0.81 -11.99
CA ASN A 241 -0.82 0.08 -11.27
C ASN A 241 -1.72 -0.78 -12.18
N ILE A 242 -1.94 -0.38 -13.44
CA ILE A 242 -2.77 -1.15 -14.38
C ILE A 242 -1.91 -1.99 -15.31
N LEU A 243 -1.02 -1.36 -16.08
CA LEU A 243 -0.31 -2.03 -17.17
C LEU A 243 0.39 -3.34 -16.73
N PRO A 244 1.18 -3.40 -15.65
CA PRO A 244 1.88 -4.62 -15.24
C PRO A 244 0.93 -5.79 -14.97
N ASN A 245 -0.21 -5.49 -14.35
CA ASN A 245 -1.20 -6.50 -13.94
C ASN A 245 -2.00 -7.04 -15.13
N VAL A 246 -2.14 -6.27 -16.22
CA VAL A 246 -2.89 -6.71 -17.41
C VAL A 246 -2.02 -7.38 -18.48
N ILE A 247 -0.68 -7.28 -18.41
CA ILE A 247 0.21 -7.88 -19.41
C ILE A 247 -0.08 -9.37 -19.60
N GLY A 248 -0.21 -10.13 -18.51
CA GLY A 248 -0.50 -11.56 -18.59
C GLY A 248 -1.82 -11.85 -19.31
N VAL A 249 -2.87 -11.11 -18.94
CA VAL A 249 -4.21 -11.19 -19.54
C VAL A 249 -4.22 -10.86 -21.04
N LEU A 250 -3.34 -9.95 -21.49
CA LEU A 250 -3.23 -9.59 -22.91
C LEU A 250 -2.42 -10.61 -23.72
N LEU A 251 -1.51 -11.35 -23.09
CA LEU A 251 -0.60 -12.27 -23.79
C LEU A 251 -1.19 -13.65 -24.02
N ILE A 252 -2.05 -14.14 -23.12
CA ILE A 252 -2.65 -15.47 -23.22
C ILE A 252 -4.16 -15.44 -22.94
N PRO A 253 -4.94 -16.39 -23.49
CA PRO A 253 -6.37 -16.48 -23.19
C PRO A 253 -6.63 -16.75 -21.70
N HIS A 254 -7.66 -16.10 -21.17
CA HIS A 254 -8.13 -16.28 -19.80
C HIS A 254 -9.64 -16.54 -19.80
N HIS A 255 -10.10 -17.40 -18.91
CA HIS A 255 -11.49 -17.40 -18.46
C HIS A 255 -11.75 -16.14 -17.60
N TRP A 256 -12.97 -15.60 -17.63
CA TRP A 256 -13.34 -14.39 -16.88
C TRP A 256 -12.97 -14.47 -15.39
N SER A 257 -13.13 -15.65 -14.78
CA SER A 257 -12.78 -15.85 -13.36
C SER A 257 -11.29 -15.77 -13.09
N GLN A 258 -10.42 -16.17 -14.05
CA GLN A 258 -8.97 -16.03 -13.90
C GLN A 258 -8.57 -14.57 -13.92
N VAL A 259 -9.17 -13.75 -14.79
CA VAL A 259 -8.95 -12.29 -14.82
C VAL A 259 -9.33 -11.68 -13.48
N CYS A 260 -10.53 -11.98 -12.96
CA CYS A 260 -10.97 -11.48 -11.67
C CYS A 260 -10.03 -11.92 -10.55
N PHE A 261 -9.72 -13.21 -10.46
CA PHE A 261 -8.85 -13.75 -9.42
C PHE A 261 -7.46 -13.11 -9.46
N THR A 262 -6.82 -13.02 -10.62
CA THR A 262 -5.49 -12.41 -10.77
C THR A 262 -5.51 -10.96 -10.29
N PHE A 263 -6.49 -10.16 -10.70
CA PHE A 263 -6.57 -8.75 -10.26
C PHE A 263 -6.80 -8.64 -8.76
N LEU A 264 -7.75 -9.39 -8.19
CA LEU A 264 -8.02 -9.39 -6.75
C LEU A 264 -6.79 -9.84 -5.94
N PHE A 265 -6.09 -10.87 -6.41
CA PHE A 265 -4.92 -11.43 -5.75
C PHE A 265 -3.76 -10.43 -5.71
N LEU A 266 -3.44 -9.81 -6.84
CA LEU A 266 -2.37 -8.80 -6.95
C LEU A 266 -2.73 -7.53 -6.18
N GLU A 267 -3.97 -7.06 -6.28
CA GLU A 267 -4.45 -5.88 -5.58
C GLU A 267 -4.43 -6.07 -4.06
N PHE A 268 -4.88 -7.24 -3.57
CA PHE A 268 -4.77 -7.56 -2.14
C PHE A 268 -3.32 -7.53 -1.66
N GLY A 269 -2.41 -8.07 -2.47
CA GLY A 269 -0.97 -8.01 -2.23
C GLY A 269 -0.48 -6.58 -2.05
N THR A 270 -0.82 -5.69 -2.99
CA THR A 270 -0.44 -4.27 -2.95
C THR A 270 -1.08 -3.55 -1.75
N ILE A 271 -2.35 -3.77 -1.45
CA ILE A 271 -2.98 -3.16 -0.26
C ILE A 271 -2.24 -3.60 1.00
N CYS A 272 -1.91 -4.90 1.13
CA CYS A 272 -1.17 -5.41 2.28
C CYS A 272 0.22 -4.79 2.40
N THR A 273 0.99 -4.68 1.32
CA THR A 273 2.34 -4.09 1.34
C THR A 273 2.32 -2.59 1.68
N HIS A 274 1.27 -1.86 1.27
CA HIS A 274 1.09 -0.45 1.61
C HIS A 274 0.46 -0.22 2.98
N SER A 275 -0.27 -1.18 3.52
CA SER A 275 -1.04 -1.03 4.76
C SER A 275 -0.17 -0.75 5.98
N GLY A 276 1.11 -1.14 5.94
CA GLY A 276 1.97 -1.13 7.13
C GLY A 276 1.62 -2.20 8.15
N TYR A 277 0.58 -3.02 7.94
CA TYR A 277 0.19 -4.08 8.86
C TYR A 277 0.84 -5.41 8.47
N ASN A 278 1.83 -5.83 9.23
CA ASN A 278 2.49 -7.13 9.06
C ASN A 278 1.74 -8.22 9.84
N ILE A 279 0.46 -8.43 9.50
CA ILE A 279 -0.43 -9.41 10.14
C ILE A 279 0.03 -10.82 9.77
N PRO A 280 0.00 -11.80 10.69
CA PRO A 280 0.52 -13.13 10.43
C PRO A 280 -0.04 -13.75 9.16
N PHE A 281 0.84 -14.36 8.36
CA PHE A 281 0.54 -14.99 7.08
C PHE A 281 0.19 -14.06 5.91
N MET A 282 0.05 -12.74 6.14
CA MET A 282 -0.10 -11.78 5.04
C MET A 282 1.24 -11.50 4.34
N PRO A 283 1.22 -10.87 3.15
CA PRO A 283 2.43 -10.37 2.51
C PRO A 283 3.22 -9.44 3.44
N SER A 284 4.56 -9.60 3.46
CA SER A 284 5.43 -8.71 4.22
C SER A 284 5.59 -7.37 3.49
N ASN A 285 5.45 -6.28 4.23
CA ASN A 285 5.69 -4.92 3.74
C ASN A 285 7.16 -4.47 3.83
N LEU A 286 8.08 -5.24 4.44
CA LEU A 286 9.42 -4.75 4.79
C LEU A 286 10.23 -4.28 3.58
N GLN A 287 10.16 -5.04 2.48
CA GLN A 287 10.89 -4.73 1.25
C GLN A 287 10.45 -3.39 0.68
N HIS A 288 9.13 -3.19 0.63
CA HIS A 288 8.48 -1.98 0.14
C HIS A 288 8.69 -0.80 1.11
N ASP A 289 8.57 -1.00 2.41
CA ASP A 289 8.85 0.03 3.42
C ASP A 289 10.33 0.50 3.31
N PHE A 290 11.27 -0.42 3.07
CA PHE A 290 12.67 -0.07 2.81
C PHE A 290 12.84 0.70 1.49
N HIS A 291 12.05 0.39 0.46
CA HIS A 291 12.03 1.14 -0.79
C HIS A 291 11.61 2.60 -0.57
N HIS A 292 10.52 2.85 0.16
CA HIS A 292 10.06 4.21 0.52
C HIS A 292 11.09 5.00 1.33
N PHE A 293 11.98 4.31 2.06
CA PHE A 293 13.11 4.94 2.73
C PHE A 293 14.29 5.20 1.79
N ALA A 294 14.67 4.22 0.97
CA ALA A 294 15.92 4.23 0.22
C ALA A 294 15.81 4.88 -1.17
N PHE A 295 14.61 4.89 -1.78
CA PHE A 295 14.28 5.38 -3.13
C PHE A 295 15.05 4.78 -4.31
N THR A 296 16.10 3.98 -4.08
CA THR A 296 17.03 3.51 -5.12
C THR A 296 17.10 2.00 -5.26
N GLU A 297 16.34 1.25 -4.48
CA GLU A 297 16.40 -0.22 -4.40
C GLU A 297 15.00 -0.80 -4.13
N ASN A 298 14.83 -2.11 -4.33
CA ASN A 298 13.60 -2.86 -4.10
C ASN A 298 12.40 -2.38 -4.94
N PHE A 299 12.56 -2.36 -6.27
CA PHE A 299 11.53 -1.88 -7.20
C PHE A 299 10.46 -2.93 -7.52
N GLY A 300 10.78 -4.22 -7.45
CA GLY A 300 9.88 -5.30 -7.83
C GLY A 300 8.94 -5.72 -6.70
N PRO A 301 7.74 -6.23 -7.01
CA PRO A 301 6.78 -6.68 -6.00
C PRO A 301 7.23 -7.97 -5.28
N THR A 302 7.92 -8.89 -5.97
CA THR A 302 8.41 -10.15 -5.39
C THR A 302 9.89 -10.08 -4.96
N GLY A 303 10.63 -9.11 -5.49
CA GLY A 303 12.07 -8.95 -5.29
C GLY A 303 12.94 -9.87 -6.15
N LEU A 304 12.36 -10.66 -7.05
CA LEU A 304 13.09 -11.56 -7.96
C LEU A 304 13.95 -10.76 -8.94
N LEU A 305 13.38 -9.74 -9.59
CA LEU A 305 14.15 -8.90 -10.50
C LEU A 305 15.10 -7.97 -9.77
N ASP A 306 14.79 -7.57 -8.53
CA ASP A 306 15.77 -6.83 -7.74
C ASP A 306 17.00 -7.67 -7.42
N GLN A 307 16.82 -8.96 -7.13
CA GLN A 307 17.93 -9.88 -6.92
C GLN A 307 18.72 -10.09 -8.22
N PHE A 308 18.03 -10.27 -9.34
CA PHE A 308 18.66 -10.46 -10.66
C PHE A 308 19.49 -9.25 -11.09
N HIS A 309 18.96 -8.03 -10.89
CA HIS A 309 19.63 -6.77 -11.26
C HIS A 309 20.51 -6.19 -10.15
N ALA A 310 20.62 -6.87 -9.00
CA ALA A 310 21.31 -6.38 -7.81
C ALA A 310 20.83 -4.99 -7.34
N THR A 311 19.52 -4.72 -7.44
CA THR A 311 18.88 -3.51 -6.92
C THR A 311 18.25 -3.72 -5.53
N ASN A 312 18.76 -4.66 -4.74
CA ASN A 312 18.38 -4.87 -3.33
C ASN A 312 19.60 -5.06 -2.40
N THR A 313 20.78 -4.59 -2.80
CA THR A 313 22.02 -4.92 -2.11
C THR A 313 22.11 -4.32 -0.71
N LYS A 314 21.69 -3.06 -0.50
CA LYS A 314 21.70 -2.43 0.82
C LYS A 314 20.66 -3.10 1.71
N PHE A 315 19.48 -3.36 1.16
CA PHE A 315 18.42 -4.08 1.85
C PHE A 315 18.90 -5.44 2.38
N LEU A 316 19.50 -6.27 1.52
CA LEU A 316 19.99 -7.59 1.91
C LEU A 316 21.14 -7.51 2.93
N LYS A 317 22.07 -6.56 2.79
CA LYS A 317 23.14 -6.34 3.77
C LYS A 317 22.58 -6.00 5.15
N VAL A 318 21.63 -5.06 5.20
CA VAL A 318 20.97 -4.64 6.44
C VAL A 318 20.17 -5.79 7.06
N LEU A 319 19.45 -6.55 6.23
CA LEU A 319 18.69 -7.71 6.67
C LEU A 319 19.57 -8.83 7.24
N ASN A 320 20.66 -9.16 6.56
CA ASN A 320 21.57 -10.22 6.99
C ASN A 320 22.31 -9.84 8.27
N ALA A 321 22.83 -8.62 8.37
CA ALA A 321 23.48 -8.13 9.60
C ALA A 321 22.51 -8.14 10.80
N ALA A 322 21.25 -7.80 10.58
CA ALA A 322 20.23 -7.87 11.63
C ALA A 322 19.89 -9.31 12.04
N ARG A 323 19.84 -10.25 11.08
CA ARG A 323 19.66 -11.69 11.35
C ARG A 323 20.83 -12.28 12.13
N GLU A 324 22.06 -11.95 11.78
CA GLU A 324 23.27 -12.40 12.49
C GLU A 324 23.25 -11.96 13.96
N ARG A 325 22.96 -10.67 14.21
CA ARG A 325 22.86 -10.10 15.58
C ARG A 325 21.78 -10.73 16.44
N THR A 326 20.82 -11.41 15.83
CA THR A 326 19.63 -11.96 16.50
C THR A 326 19.62 -13.47 16.51
N GLY A 327 20.71 -14.12 16.10
CA GLY A 327 20.81 -15.58 16.04
C GLY A 327 19.83 -16.20 15.03
N GLY A 328 19.48 -15.46 13.97
CA GLY A 328 18.53 -15.90 12.95
C GLY A 328 17.05 -15.61 13.25
N ASP A 329 16.74 -14.96 14.38
CA ASP A 329 15.38 -14.54 14.73
C ASP A 329 14.91 -13.41 13.79
N GLU A 330 14.11 -13.76 12.78
CA GLU A 330 13.64 -12.82 11.77
C GLU A 330 12.83 -11.66 12.34
N GLU A 331 12.12 -11.87 13.44
CA GLU A 331 11.30 -10.84 14.06
C GLU A 331 12.17 -9.81 14.76
N LYS A 332 13.17 -10.26 15.52
CA LYS A 332 14.17 -9.35 16.11
C LYS A 332 14.99 -8.66 15.04
N ALA A 333 15.37 -9.36 13.97
CA ALA A 333 16.10 -8.78 12.85
C ALA A 333 15.31 -7.63 12.22
N ARG A 334 14.03 -7.87 11.89
CA ARG A 334 13.12 -6.85 11.36
C ARG A 334 13.02 -5.63 12.27
N LYS A 335 12.89 -5.81 13.59
CA LYS A 335 12.85 -4.70 14.57
C LYS A 335 14.11 -3.83 14.53
N ILE A 336 15.29 -4.45 14.49
CA ILE A 336 16.57 -3.73 14.42
C ILE A 336 16.63 -2.87 13.15
N ILE A 337 16.20 -3.42 12.01
CA ILE A 337 16.23 -2.70 10.73
C ILE A 337 15.33 -1.47 10.82
N LEU A 338 14.07 -1.66 11.19
CA LEU A 338 13.08 -0.60 11.24
C LEU A 338 13.48 0.51 12.25
N ALA A 339 14.00 0.14 13.42
CA ALA A 339 14.53 1.08 14.41
C ALA A 339 15.80 1.82 13.95
N ASN A 340 16.56 1.29 12.98
CA ASN A 340 17.68 2.01 12.39
C ASN A 340 17.21 2.99 11.31
N LEU A 341 16.26 2.60 10.47
CA LEU A 341 15.66 3.48 9.45
C LEU A 341 15.03 4.71 10.11
N ALA A 342 14.27 4.46 11.18
CA ALA A 342 13.75 5.44 12.13
C ALA A 342 14.77 6.53 12.50
N ARG A 343 15.91 6.09 13.01
CA ARG A 343 16.95 6.97 13.54
C ARG A 343 17.57 7.82 12.43
N ILE A 344 17.89 7.20 11.30
CA ILE A 344 18.54 7.87 10.17
C ILE A 344 17.65 8.98 9.61
N GLU A 345 16.37 8.71 9.39
CA GLU A 345 15.46 9.72 8.85
C GLU A 345 15.28 10.91 9.82
N ASN A 346 15.24 10.63 11.13
CA ASN A 346 15.18 11.68 12.13
C ASN A 346 16.42 12.58 12.12
N GLU A 347 17.62 12.00 12.03
CA GLU A 347 18.87 12.74 11.91
C GLU A 347 18.90 13.60 10.63
N GLU A 348 18.41 13.09 9.51
CA GLU A 348 18.32 13.86 8.26
C GLU A 348 17.32 15.02 8.35
N ASN A 349 16.16 14.78 8.97
CA ASN A 349 15.15 15.79 9.18
C ASN A 349 15.66 16.90 10.12
N GLU A 350 16.39 16.54 11.18
CA GLU A 350 17.03 17.50 12.07
C GLU A 350 18.05 18.36 11.32
N ARG A 351 18.94 17.76 10.51
CA ARG A 351 19.90 18.50 9.66
C ARG A 351 19.23 19.45 8.67
N LYS A 352 18.14 19.02 8.03
CA LYS A 352 17.36 19.88 7.12
C LYS A 352 16.74 21.07 7.85
N THR A 353 16.38 20.91 9.12
CA THR A 353 15.72 21.96 9.92
C THR A 353 16.68 22.87 10.67
N SER A 354 17.88 22.40 11.00
CA SER A 354 18.93 23.19 11.65
C SER A 354 19.75 24.03 10.65
N GLY A 355 19.44 23.97 9.36
CA GLY A 355 20.05 24.81 8.33
C GLY A 355 21.50 24.44 7.98
N THR A 356 22.00 23.30 8.45
CA THR A 356 23.37 22.83 8.18
C THR A 356 23.50 22.02 6.89
N GLY A 357 22.42 21.88 6.11
CA GLY A 357 22.43 21.25 4.78
C GLY A 357 22.74 22.24 3.66
N LYS A 358 23.92 22.84 3.66
CA LYS A 358 24.55 23.38 2.46
C LYS A 358 25.98 22.87 2.42
N GLU A 359 26.20 21.85 1.60
CA GLU A 359 27.35 21.73 0.71
C GLU A 359 27.02 20.73 -0.41
#